data_AF-A0A959PLQ5-F1
#
_entry.id   AF-A0A959PLQ5-F1
#
_cell.length_a   1.000
_cell.length_b   1.000
_cell.length_c   1.000
_cell.angle_alpha   90.00
_cell.angle_beta   90.00
_cell.angle_gamma   90.00
#
_symmetry.space_group_name_H-M   'P 1'
#
loop_
_entity.id
_entity.type
_entity.pdbx_description
1 polymer ?
#
loop_
_entity_poly.entity_id
_entity_poly.type
_entity_poly.pdbx_seq_one_letter_code
_entity_poly.pdbx_strand_id
1 'polypeptide(L)'
;VSFTIDPKRDTPERLHLYAQNLGADPQRWIFLTGSKDELHAISKDYVSIVLEDPDAPGGFDHSGRLILVDKNAHVRSFCNGTDPKEVDRFMEDVQWLLDEGGK
;
A
#
# COMPACT_ATOMS: atom_id res chain seq x y z
N VAL A 1 3.66 -1.85 -4.52
CA VAL A 1 4.17 -2.55 -3.32
C VAL A 1 3.08 -2.54 -2.26
N SER A 2 2.98 -3.58 -1.44
CA SER A 2 2.03 -3.68 -0.33
C SER A 2 2.78 -4.03 0.95
N PHE A 3 2.60 -3.25 2.00
CA PHE A 3 3.16 -3.51 3.32
C PHE A 3 2.06 -4.07 4.23
N THR A 4 2.33 -5.15 4.96
CA THR A 4 1.38 -5.67 5.94
C THR A 4 1.20 -4.72 7.13
N ILE A 5 0.02 -4.77 7.74
CA ILE A 5 -0.28 -4.14 9.03
C ILE A 5 -0.16 -5.11 10.21
N ASP A 6 -0.11 -6.43 9.95
CA ASP A 6 -0.06 -7.49 10.96
C ASP A 6 1.20 -8.36 10.78
N PRO A 7 2.40 -7.84 11.08
CA PRO A 7 3.65 -8.58 10.91
C PRO A 7 3.76 -9.82 11.81
N LYS A 8 2.93 -9.94 12.85
CA LYS A 8 2.90 -11.15 13.70
C LYS A 8 2.30 -12.34 12.96
N ARG A 9 1.33 -12.11 12.08
CA ARG A 9 0.68 -13.16 11.30
C ARG A 9 1.25 -13.27 9.89
N ASP A 10 1.68 -12.16 9.30
CA ASP A 10 2.08 -12.06 7.89
C ASP A 10 3.59 -12.25 7.72
N THR A 11 4.01 -13.52 7.79
CA THR A 11 5.37 -13.94 7.49
C THR A 11 5.66 -13.87 5.98
N PRO A 12 6.94 -13.84 5.55
CA PRO A 12 7.28 -13.83 4.13
C PRO A 12 6.63 -14.97 3.33
N GLU A 13 6.56 -16.19 3.89
CA GLU A 13 5.96 -17.35 3.25
C GLU A 13 4.45 -17.19 3.07
N ARG A 14 3.77 -16.61 4.07
CA ARG A 14 2.32 -16.39 4.01
C ARG A 14 1.96 -15.27 3.05
N LEU A 15 2.75 -14.18 3.03
CA LEU A 15 2.60 -13.11 2.05
C LEU A 15 2.90 -13.59 0.63
N HIS A 16 3.89 -14.46 0.46
CA HIS A 16 4.18 -15.06 -0.85
C HIS A 16 3.00 -15.89 -1.36
N LEU A 17 2.45 -16.77 -0.52
CA LEU A 17 1.26 -17.55 -0.87
C LEU A 17 0.04 -16.65 -1.15
N TYR A 18 -0.15 -15.61 -0.35
CA TYR A 18 -1.22 -14.64 -0.54
C TYR A 18 -1.09 -13.91 -1.89
N ALA A 19 0.11 -13.44 -2.24
CA ALA A 19 0.40 -12.79 -3.52
C ALA A 19 0.16 -13.73 -4.71
N GLN A 20 0.55 -15.01 -4.60
CA GLN A 20 0.28 -16.02 -5.62
C GLN A 20 -1.22 -16.24 -5.83
N ASN A 21 -1.99 -16.34 -4.75
CA ASN A 21 -3.44 -16.54 -4.82
C ASN A 21 -4.17 -15.34 -5.47
N LEU A 22 -3.62 -14.13 -5.32
CA LEU A 22 -4.11 -12.92 -6.00
C LEU A 22 -3.68 -12.82 -7.47
N GLY A 23 -2.78 -13.69 -7.95
CA GLY A 23 -2.19 -13.59 -9.28
C GLY A 23 -1.26 -12.39 -9.44
N ALA A 24 -0.65 -11.91 -8.35
CA ALA A 24 0.27 -10.79 -8.38
C ALA A 24 1.56 -11.16 -9.14
N ASP A 25 1.98 -10.30 -10.08
CA ASP A 25 3.28 -10.43 -10.74
C ASP A 25 4.40 -10.08 -9.74
N PRO A 26 5.27 -11.03 -9.33
CA PRO A 26 6.30 -10.79 -8.33
C PRO A 26 7.37 -9.78 -8.80
N GLN A 27 7.45 -9.46 -10.10
CA GLN A 27 8.35 -8.43 -10.61
C GLN A 27 7.79 -7.02 -10.49
N ARG A 28 6.47 -6.87 -10.27
CA ARG A 28 5.77 -5.57 -10.25
C ARG A 28 5.06 -5.29 -8.93
N TRP A 29 4.51 -6.31 -8.29
CA TRP A 29 3.74 -6.20 -7.08
C TRP A 29 4.36 -7.03 -5.96
N ILE A 30 5.20 -6.36 -5.19
CA ILE A 30 5.93 -6.94 -4.06
C ILE A 30 5.11 -6.74 -2.77
N PHE A 31 5.03 -7.78 -1.96
CA PHE A 31 4.44 -7.77 -0.61
C PHE A 31 5.56 -7.83 0.42
N LEU A 32 5.51 -6.94 1.42
CA LEU A 32 6.58 -6.73 2.38
C LEU A 32 6.06 -6.83 3.82
N THR A 33 6.93 -7.38 4.68
CA THR A 33 6.77 -7.46 6.15
C THR A 33 8.04 -6.96 6.82
N GLY A 34 8.00 -6.73 8.12
CA GLY A 34 9.12 -6.14 8.88
C GLY A 34 8.78 -6.03 10.36
N SER A 35 9.58 -5.28 11.11
CA SER A 35 9.23 -4.97 12.49
C SER A 35 8.02 -4.02 12.53
N LYS A 36 7.24 -4.08 13.62
CA LYS A 36 6.10 -3.18 13.83
C LYS A 36 6.50 -1.71 13.74
N ASP A 37 7.65 -1.36 14.31
CA ASP A 37 8.14 0.02 14.34
C ASP A 37 8.51 0.53 12.93
N GLU A 38 9.16 -0.29 12.10
CA GLU A 38 9.46 0.05 10.70
C GLU A 38 8.18 0.24 9.88
N LEU A 39 7.20 -0.66 10.03
CA LEU A 39 5.93 -0.58 9.30
C LEU A 39 5.12 0.64 9.74
N HIS A 40 5.09 0.96 11.03
CA HIS A 40 4.44 2.17 11.55
C HIS A 40 5.13 3.45 11.06
N ALA A 41 6.46 3.48 10.98
CA ALA A 41 7.20 4.62 10.44
C ALA A 41 6.83 4.87 8.97
N ILE A 42 6.84 3.82 8.13
CA ILE A 42 6.41 3.90 6.73
C ILE A 42 4.98 4.43 6.63
N SER A 43 4.06 3.88 7.43
CA SER A 43 2.66 4.29 7.45
C SER A 43 2.52 5.79 7.72
N LYS A 44 3.27 6.31 8.70
CA LYS A 44 3.28 7.73 9.06
C LYS A 44 3.87 8.61 7.95
N ASP A 45 4.97 8.19 7.33
CA ASP A 45 5.66 8.96 6.28
C ASP A 45 4.79 9.11 5.03
N TYR A 46 4.01 8.08 4.69
CA TYR A 46 3.10 8.10 3.53
C TYR A 46 1.65 8.45 3.88
N VAL A 47 1.36 8.87 5.11
CA VAL A 47 0.01 9.26 5.57
C VAL A 47 -1.03 8.14 5.40
N SER A 48 -0.60 6.89 5.52
CA SER A 48 -1.50 5.76 5.76
C SER A 48 -1.66 5.63 7.27
N ILE A 49 -2.89 5.68 7.80
CA ILE A 49 -3.10 5.52 9.25
C ILE A 49 -3.40 4.05 9.51
N VAL A 50 -2.69 3.47 10.48
CA VAL A 50 -2.92 2.11 10.99
C VAL A 50 -2.90 2.18 12.51
N LEU A 51 -4.01 1.80 13.13
CA LEU A 51 -4.17 1.75 14.58
C LEU A 51 -4.61 0.33 14.96
N GLU A 52 -3.97 -0.25 15.98
CA GLU A 52 -4.50 -1.46 16.60
C GLU A 52 -5.78 -1.09 17.35
N ASP A 53 -6.87 -1.77 17.00
CA ASP A 53 -8.18 -1.59 17.62
C ASP A 53 -8.82 -2.98 17.77
N PRO A 54 -8.87 -3.55 19.00
CA PRO A 54 -9.47 -4.85 19.26
C PRO A 54 -10.95 -4.95 18.85
N ASP A 55 -11.65 -3.81 18.79
CA ASP A 55 -13.06 -3.73 18.42
C ASP A 55 -13.26 -3.60 16.90
N ALA A 56 -12.19 -3.28 16.15
CA ALA A 56 -12.22 -3.26 14.69
C ALA A 56 -12.14 -4.68 14.10
N PRO A 57 -12.83 -4.97 12.97
CA PRO A 57 -12.69 -6.23 12.27
C PRO A 57 -11.22 -6.55 11.93
N GLY A 58 -10.72 -7.70 12.41
CA GLY A 58 -9.32 -8.11 12.22
C GLY A 58 -8.33 -7.52 13.22
N GLY A 59 -8.77 -6.61 14.11
CA GLY A 59 -7.97 -6.01 15.17
C GLY A 59 -7.26 -4.70 14.79
N PHE A 60 -7.59 -4.12 13.65
CA PHE A 60 -6.93 -2.92 13.13
C PHE A 60 -7.92 -1.96 12.47
N ASP A 61 -7.85 -0.69 12.85
CA ASP A 61 -8.43 0.43 12.10
C ASP A 61 -7.36 1.00 11.17
N HIS A 62 -7.58 0.89 9.86
CA HIS A 62 -6.60 1.34 8.88
C HIS A 62 -7.25 1.98 7.66
N SER A 63 -6.56 2.96 7.08
CA SER A 63 -6.96 3.54 5.80
C SER A 63 -6.64 2.55 4.66
N GLY A 64 -7.64 2.02 3.97
CA GLY A 64 -7.48 1.19 2.76
C GLY A 64 -7.08 1.96 1.50
N ARG A 65 -6.27 3.03 1.64
CA ARG A 65 -5.89 3.91 0.53
C ARG A 65 -4.74 3.31 -0.29
N LEU A 66 -4.78 3.50 -1.60
CA LEU A 66 -3.64 3.36 -2.49
C LEU A 66 -2.92 4.72 -2.55
N ILE A 67 -1.59 4.70 -2.60
CA ILE A 67 -0.75 5.90 -2.55
C ILE A 67 0.22 5.87 -3.73
N LEU A 68 0.27 6.96 -4.49
CA LEU A 68 1.22 7.17 -5.58
C LEU A 68 2.44 7.89 -5.05
N VAL A 69 3.62 7.29 -5.23
CA VAL A 69 4.90 7.83 -4.76
C VAL A 69 5.86 7.93 -5.95
N ASP A 70 6.56 9.06 -6.09
CA ASP A 70 7.54 9.27 -7.15
C ASP A 70 8.94 8.75 -6.81
N LYS A 71 9.88 8.87 -7.77
CA LYS A 71 11.27 8.40 -7.63
C LYS A 71 12.07 9.15 -6.55
N ASN A 72 11.60 10.31 -6.11
CA ASN A 72 12.19 11.13 -5.05
C ASN A 72 11.48 10.91 -3.69
N ALA A 73 10.66 9.86 -3.59
CA ALA A 73 9.86 9.51 -2.42
C ALA A 73 8.79 10.56 -2.04
N HIS A 74 8.36 11.40 -2.97
CA HIS A 74 7.24 12.30 -2.72
C HIS A 74 5.91 11.61 -3.01
N VAL A 75 4.95 11.78 -2.10
CA VAL A 75 3.54 11.42 -2.34
C VAL A 75 2.97 12.37 -3.38
N ARG A 76 2.42 11.81 -4.46
CA ARG A 76 1.84 12.55 -5.59
C ARG A 76 0.32 12.53 -5.60
N SER A 77 -0.28 11.42 -5.17
CA SER A 77 -1.73 11.24 -5.11
C SER A 77 -2.09 10.07 -4.17
N PHE A 78 -3.37 9.94 -3.84
CA PHE A 78 -3.94 8.80 -3.13
C PHE A 78 -5.39 8.57 -3.56
N CYS A 79 -5.89 7.35 -3.42
CA CYS A 79 -7.31 7.03 -3.66
C CYS A 79 -7.80 5.90 -2.76
N ASN A 80 -9.12 5.82 -2.57
CA ASN A 80 -9.77 4.60 -2.12
C ASN A 80 -9.82 3.59 -3.28
N GLY A 81 -9.05 2.50 -3.20
CA GLY A 81 -8.99 1.47 -4.24
C GLY A 81 -10.30 0.69 -4.47
N THR A 82 -11.33 0.93 -3.66
CA THR A 82 -12.67 0.34 -3.81
C THR A 82 -13.72 1.31 -4.36
N ASP A 83 -13.36 2.58 -4.58
CA ASP A 83 -14.23 3.56 -5.26
C ASP A 83 -13.78 3.74 -6.72
N PRO A 84 -14.56 3.27 -7.72
CA PRO A 84 -14.19 3.37 -9.13
C PRO A 84 -13.87 4.80 -9.59
N LYS A 85 -14.59 5.81 -9.09
CA LYS A 85 -14.37 7.21 -9.52
C LYS A 85 -13.08 7.78 -8.97
N GLU A 86 -12.65 7.33 -7.80
CA GLU A 86 -11.35 7.71 -7.27
C GLU A 86 -10.23 6.96 -7.99
N VAL A 87 -10.43 5.69 -8.33
CA VAL A 87 -9.48 4.91 -9.12
C VAL A 87 -9.27 5.51 -10.51
N ASP A 88 -10.34 5.92 -11.21
CA ASP A 88 -10.23 6.55 -12.53
C ASP A 88 -9.34 7.80 -12.49
N ARG A 89 -9.58 8.70 -11.52
CA ARG A 89 -8.76 9.90 -11.31
C ARG A 89 -7.32 9.56 -10.90
N PHE A 90 -7.14 8.56 -10.04
CA PHE A 90 -5.81 8.11 -9.63
C PHE A 90 -4.99 7.60 -10.82
N MET A 91 -5.63 6.93 -11.78
CA MET A 91 -4.96 6.48 -13.01
C MET A 91 -4.55 7.66 -13.91
N GLU A 92 -5.32 8.75 -13.94
CA GLU A 92 -4.91 10.00 -14.60
C GLU A 92 -3.66 10.60 -13.94
N ASP A 93 -3.61 10.63 -12.60
CA ASP A 93 -2.44 11.10 -11.84
C ASP A 93 -1.20 10.24 -12.10
N VAL A 94 -1.37 8.91 -12.19
CA VAL A 94 -0.30 7.98 -12.57
C VAL A 94 0.23 8.31 -13.96
N GLN A 95 -0.65 8.52 -14.94
CA GLN A 95 -0.23 8.88 -16.29
C GLN A 95 0.52 10.20 -16.32
N TRP A 96 0.03 11.20 -15.59
CA TRP A 96 0.68 12.50 -15.50
C TRP A 96 2.09 12.40 -14.90
N LEU A 97 2.27 11.60 -13.85
CA LEU A 97 3.60 11.36 -13.25
C LEU A 97 4.56 10.67 -14.23
N LEU A 98 4.07 9.74 -15.05
CA LEU A 98 4.88 9.07 -16.07
C LEU A 98 5.33 10.07 -17.15
N ASP A 99 4.46 10.99 -17.54
CA ASP A 99 4.76 12.02 -18.55
C ASP A 99 5.75 13.08 -18.05
N GLU A 100 5.74 13.40 -16.75
CA GLU A 100 6.74 14.27 -16.11
C GLU A 100 8.15 13.67 -16.20
N GLY A 101 8.28 12.37 -15.89
CA GLY A 101 9.55 11.65 -15.87
C GLY A 101 10.11 11.29 -17.25
N GLY A 102 9.34 11.55 -18.33
CA GLY A 102 9.74 11.38 -19.72
C GLY A 102 10.39 12.62 -20.36
N LYS A 103 10.58 13.71 -19.59
CA LYS A 103 11.30 14.92 -20.00
C LYS A 103 12.76 14.92 -19.54
#